data_AF-A0A7R8VHZ5-F1
#
_entry.id   AF-A0A7R8VHZ5-F1
#
_cell.length_a   1.000
_cell.length_b   1.000
_cell.length_c   1.000
_cell.angle_alpha   90.00
_cell.angle_beta   90.00
_cell.angle_gamma   90.00
#
_symmetry.space_group_name_H-M   'P 1'
#
loop_
_entity.id
_entity.type
_entity.pdbx_description
1 polymer ?
#
loop_
_entity_poly.entity_id
_entity_poly.type
_entity_poly.pdbx_seq_one_letter_code
_entity_poly.pdbx_strand_id
1 'polypeptide(L)'
;MLSENSWVEPRLCDYNGQYFCPNCHWNSTAVIPARVIHNWDFEERKVCRASRQVLHLMIKLPVIKLERFNPRLFGFVDELTQVKLCNGRGYLCELCDSKEVIFPFDTTVCICQKCSIVFHKICWTRKKQQCPKCLRLEKRASILLEEASVETENDSK
;
A
#
# COMPACT_ATOMS: atom_id res chain seq x y z
N MET A 1 -16.95 53.99 32.00
CA MET A 1 -17.21 52.57 31.72
C MET A 1 -16.00 52.01 31.00
N LEU A 2 -15.01 51.53 31.75
CA LEU A 2 -13.86 50.85 31.17
C LEU A 2 -14.31 49.40 30.92
N SER A 3 -14.23 48.99 29.66
CA SER A 3 -14.54 47.65 29.18
C SER A 3 -13.85 46.61 30.06
N GLU A 4 -14.62 45.67 30.60
CA GLU A 4 -14.07 44.45 31.19
C GLU A 4 -13.10 43.83 30.19
N ASN A 5 -11.82 43.76 30.58
CA ASN A 5 -10.83 42.96 29.89
C ASN A 5 -11.29 41.49 29.98
N SER A 6 -12.10 41.09 29.01
CA SER A 6 -12.40 39.71 28.68
C SER A 6 -11.07 39.04 28.30
N TRP A 7 -10.43 38.41 29.27
CA TRP A 7 -9.29 37.54 29.05
C TRP A 7 -9.79 36.32 28.28
N VAL A 8 -9.71 36.41 26.96
CA VAL A 8 -10.13 35.32 26.09
C VAL A 8 -9.10 34.19 26.20
N GLU A 9 -9.50 33.07 26.78
CA GLU A 9 -8.62 31.92 27.01
C GLU A 9 -8.12 31.34 25.67
N PRO A 10 -6.80 31.26 25.46
CA PRO A 10 -6.23 30.69 24.24
C PRO A 10 -6.42 29.17 24.20
N ARG A 11 -6.63 28.63 22.99
CA ARG A 11 -6.88 27.20 22.75
C ARG A 11 -5.67 26.56 22.07
N LEU A 12 -5.19 25.45 22.61
CA LEU A 12 -4.08 24.67 22.05
C LEU A 12 -4.55 23.84 20.86
N CYS A 13 -3.80 23.86 19.76
CA CYS A 13 -3.95 22.95 18.63
C CYS A 13 -3.03 21.74 18.79
N ASP A 14 -3.60 20.54 18.89
CA ASP A 14 -2.84 19.29 19.07
C ASP A 14 -1.99 18.89 17.85
N TYR A 15 -2.25 19.44 16.66
CA TYR A 15 -1.50 19.09 15.45
C TYR A 15 -0.17 19.81 15.35
N ASN A 16 -0.16 21.14 15.54
CA ASN A 16 1.04 21.97 15.38
C ASN A 16 1.63 22.47 16.70
N GLY A 17 0.95 22.21 17.83
CA GLY A 17 1.42 22.58 19.17
C GLY A 17 1.29 24.05 19.52
N GLN A 18 0.60 24.86 18.70
CA GLN A 18 0.47 26.31 18.91
C GLN A 18 -0.88 26.68 19.55
N TYR A 19 -0.89 27.82 20.26
CA TYR A 19 -2.09 28.39 20.86
C TYR A 19 -2.77 29.40 19.92
N PHE A 20 -4.10 29.42 19.93
CA PHE A 20 -4.92 30.24 19.04
C PHE A 20 -6.10 30.87 19.77
N CYS A 21 -6.55 32.03 19.30
CA CYS A 21 -7.78 32.64 19.83
C CYS A 21 -9.03 31.84 19.40
N PRO A 22 -10.19 32.03 20.05
CA PRO A 22 -11.44 31.39 19.69
C PRO A 22 -11.93 31.65 18.27
N ASN A 23 -11.47 32.72 17.59
CA ASN A 23 -11.80 32.95 16.18
C ASN A 23 -10.99 32.06 15.23
N CYS A 24 -9.76 31.69 15.61
CA CYS A 24 -8.86 30.85 14.81
C CYS A 24 -8.99 29.36 15.16
N HIS A 25 -9.55 29.04 16.33
CA HIS A 25 -9.65 27.69 16.85
C HIS A 25 -11.04 27.41 17.41
N TRP A 26 -11.90 26.78 16.60
CA TRP A 26 -13.29 26.48 16.92
C TRP A 26 -13.49 25.18 17.71
N ASN A 27 -12.41 24.62 18.28
CA ASN A 27 -12.42 23.29 18.89
C ASN A 27 -12.87 22.18 17.93
N SER A 28 -12.70 22.39 16.62
CA SER A 28 -12.82 21.31 15.65
C SER A 28 -11.84 20.20 16.01
N THR A 29 -12.28 18.96 15.87
CA THR A 29 -11.47 17.79 16.21
C THR A 29 -10.82 17.23 14.95
N ALA A 30 -9.77 16.41 15.04
CA ALA A 30 -9.22 15.59 13.97
C ALA A 30 -8.27 14.54 14.56
N VAL A 31 -8.09 13.40 13.87
CA VAL A 31 -7.02 12.45 14.18
C VAL A 31 -5.66 13.09 13.88
N ILE A 32 -4.70 12.90 14.79
CA ILE A 32 -3.36 13.50 14.67
C ILE A 32 -2.37 12.47 14.13
N PRO A 33 -1.81 12.65 12.90
CA PRO A 33 -0.99 11.65 12.26
C PRO A 33 0.23 11.20 13.08
N ALA A 34 0.88 12.14 13.77
CA ALA A 34 2.01 11.80 14.65
C ALA A 34 1.61 10.84 15.78
N ARG A 35 0.40 10.99 16.35
CA ARG A 35 -0.09 10.10 17.41
C ARG A 35 -0.44 8.71 16.88
N VAL A 36 -1.02 8.64 15.68
CA VAL A 36 -1.27 7.36 15.00
C VAL A 36 0.04 6.61 14.77
N ILE A 37 1.06 7.30 14.24
CA ILE A 37 2.36 6.68 13.92
C ILE A 37 3.07 6.19 15.17
N HIS A 38 3.08 6.98 16.25
CA HIS A 38 3.91 6.67 17.41
C HIS A 38 3.20 5.83 18.47
N ASN A 39 1.88 5.98 18.60
CA ASN A 39 1.12 5.40 19.70
C ASN A 39 -0.09 4.56 19.24
N TRP A 40 -0.30 4.40 17.92
CA TRP A 40 -1.53 3.79 17.37
C TRP A 40 -2.82 4.43 17.91
N ASP A 41 -2.75 5.74 18.18
CA ASP A 41 -3.85 6.52 18.76
C ASP A 41 -4.63 7.24 17.66
N PHE A 42 -5.88 6.82 17.45
CA PHE A 42 -6.82 7.38 16.50
C PHE A 42 -7.88 8.28 17.15
N GLU A 43 -7.75 8.57 18.44
CA GLU A 43 -8.71 9.44 19.12
C GLU A 43 -8.58 10.87 18.59
N GLU A 44 -9.73 11.51 18.32
CA GLU A 44 -9.70 12.85 17.77
C GLU A 44 -9.27 13.88 18.81
N ARG A 45 -8.47 14.86 18.37
CA ARG A 45 -7.94 15.95 19.20
C ARG A 45 -8.34 17.29 18.65
N LYS A 46 -8.40 18.30 19.52
CA LYS A 46 -8.78 19.66 19.14
C LYS A 46 -7.67 20.29 18.31
N VAL A 47 -8.04 20.88 17.18
CA VAL A 47 -7.12 21.50 16.23
C VAL A 47 -7.63 22.86 15.76
N CYS A 48 -6.71 23.74 15.37
CA CYS A 48 -7.07 25.01 14.77
C CYS A 48 -7.67 24.81 13.36
N ARG A 49 -8.38 25.83 12.87
CA ARG A 49 -9.08 25.75 11.58
C ARG A 49 -8.14 25.42 10.40
N ALA A 50 -6.96 26.04 10.39
CA ALA A 50 -5.95 25.79 9.35
C ALA A 50 -5.45 24.34 9.39
N SER A 51 -5.13 23.80 10.57
CA SER A 51 -4.70 22.41 10.73
C SER A 51 -5.80 21.42 10.35
N ARG A 52 -7.06 21.66 10.72
CA ARG A 52 -8.19 20.83 10.29
C ARG A 52 -8.30 20.75 8.77
N GLN A 53 -8.12 21.86 8.07
CA GLN A 53 -8.17 21.89 6.60
C GLN A 53 -7.05 21.05 5.99
N VAL A 54 -5.82 21.19 6.48
CA VAL A 54 -4.68 20.40 6.01
C VAL A 54 -4.91 18.90 6.25
N LEU A 55 -5.31 18.54 7.47
CA LEU A 55 -5.59 17.14 7.83
C LEU A 55 -6.71 16.55 6.98
N HIS A 56 -7.77 17.31 6.71
CA HIS A 56 -8.87 16.88 5.86
C HIS A 56 -8.42 16.63 4.41
N LEU A 57 -7.58 17.50 3.85
CA LEU A 57 -7.07 17.34 2.49
C LEU A 57 -6.10 16.15 2.37
N MET A 58 -5.34 15.86 3.43
CA MET A 58 -4.33 14.81 3.41
C MET A 58 -4.87 13.42 3.76
N ILE A 59 -6.06 13.29 4.38
CA ILE A 59 -6.55 12.02 4.92
C ILE A 59 -6.70 10.89 3.88
N LYS A 60 -6.99 11.23 2.62
CA LYS A 60 -7.13 10.27 1.51
C LYS A 60 -5.85 10.10 0.69
N LEU A 61 -4.81 10.87 0.97
CA LEU A 61 -3.56 10.84 0.22
C LEU A 61 -2.54 9.95 0.97
N PRO A 62 -1.90 8.96 0.33
CA PRO A 62 -0.95 8.06 0.98
C PRO A 62 0.43 8.73 1.17
N VAL A 63 0.47 9.84 1.93
CA VAL A 63 1.67 10.68 2.10
C VAL A 63 2.62 10.18 3.20
N ILE A 64 2.19 9.21 4.01
CA ILE A 64 2.96 8.69 5.15
C ILE A 64 3.35 7.25 4.91
N LYS A 65 4.65 7.00 4.76
CA LYS A 65 5.21 5.63 4.72
C LYS A 65 5.45 5.13 6.14
N LEU A 66 4.44 4.49 6.73
CA LEU A 66 4.42 4.11 8.16
C LEU A 66 5.68 3.33 8.58
N GLU A 67 6.10 2.34 7.79
CA GLU A 67 7.28 1.51 8.08
C GLU A 67 8.58 2.31 8.19
N ARG A 68 8.70 3.42 7.45
CA ARG A 68 9.87 4.29 7.52
C ARG A 68 9.94 5.07 8.83
N PHE A 69 8.79 5.46 9.38
CA PHE A 69 8.72 6.30 10.58
C PHE A 69 8.64 5.48 11.88
N ASN A 70 7.93 4.36 11.85
CA ASN A 70 7.82 3.46 13.00
C ASN A 70 7.78 1.99 12.54
N PRO A 71 8.94 1.38 12.21
CA PRO A 71 8.98 -0.02 11.79
C PRO A 71 8.57 -0.99 12.91
N ARG A 72 8.78 -0.61 14.18
CA ARG A 72 8.45 -1.44 15.34
C ARG A 72 6.94 -1.62 15.51
N LEU A 73 6.15 -0.65 15.05
CA LEU A 73 4.68 -0.72 15.10
C LEU A 73 4.13 -1.97 14.41
N PHE A 74 4.78 -2.42 13.33
CA PHE A 74 4.40 -3.63 12.58
C PHE A 74 4.58 -4.94 13.37
N GLY A 75 5.35 -4.92 14.45
CA GLY A 75 5.46 -6.05 15.38
C GLY A 75 4.60 -5.90 16.63
N PHE A 76 3.99 -4.73 16.84
CA PHE A 76 3.13 -4.45 17.99
C PHE A 76 1.64 -4.54 17.64
N VAL A 77 1.30 -4.27 16.39
CA VAL A 77 -0.08 -4.27 15.88
C VAL A 77 -0.24 -5.42 14.89
N ASP A 78 -1.04 -6.43 15.27
CA ASP A 78 -1.23 -7.66 14.51
C ASP A 78 -1.78 -7.40 13.09
N GLU A 79 -2.68 -6.43 12.94
CA GLU A 79 -3.27 -6.06 11.65
C GLU A 79 -2.18 -5.57 10.67
N LEU A 80 -1.20 -4.82 11.16
CA LEU A 80 -0.08 -4.37 10.33
C LEU A 80 0.87 -5.51 9.97
N THR A 81 1.04 -6.49 10.86
CA THR A 81 1.77 -7.72 10.55
C THR A 81 1.12 -8.47 9.39
N GLN A 82 -0.21 -8.60 9.41
CA GLN A 82 -0.95 -9.25 8.32
C GLN A 82 -0.77 -8.53 6.99
N VAL A 83 -0.78 -7.19 6.98
CA VAL A 83 -0.51 -6.39 5.78
C VAL A 83 0.86 -6.70 5.19
N LYS A 84 1.91 -6.85 6.02
CA LYS A 84 3.25 -7.24 5.55
C LYS A 84 3.27 -8.64 4.95
N LEU A 85 2.60 -9.60 5.58
CA LEU A 85 2.50 -10.97 5.08
C LEU A 85 1.80 -11.03 3.72
N CYS A 86 0.73 -10.25 3.56
CA CYS A 86 0.03 -10.12 2.29
C CYS A 86 0.94 -9.54 1.21
N ASN A 87 1.75 -8.52 1.52
CA ASN A 87 2.69 -7.93 0.56
C ASN A 87 3.71 -8.95 0.02
N GLY A 88 4.18 -9.87 0.85
CA GLY A 88 5.07 -10.96 0.44
C GLY A 88 4.40 -12.02 -0.46
N ARG A 89 3.07 -12.04 -0.56
CA ARG A 89 2.28 -12.98 -1.39
C ARG A 89 1.82 -12.38 -2.72
N GLY A 90 2.17 -11.13 -2.99
CA GLY A 90 1.87 -10.50 -4.28
C GLY A 90 2.77 -11.01 -5.40
N TYR A 91 2.51 -10.52 -6.60
CA TYR A 91 3.21 -10.90 -7.82
C TYR A 91 4.02 -9.72 -8.37
N LEU A 92 5.12 -10.02 -9.05
CA LEU A 92 5.80 -9.05 -9.91
C LEU A 92 5.48 -9.40 -11.37
N CYS A 93 5.15 -8.39 -12.17
CA CYS A 93 4.80 -8.59 -13.56
C CYS A 93 6.05 -8.93 -14.39
N GLU A 94 6.24 -10.19 -14.80
CA GLU A 94 7.40 -10.65 -15.61
C GLU A 94 7.52 -10.00 -17.01
N LEU A 95 6.54 -9.19 -17.41
CA LEU A 95 6.49 -8.53 -18.72
C LEU A 95 7.07 -7.11 -18.71
N CYS A 96 7.48 -6.61 -17.54
CA CYS A 96 8.05 -5.28 -17.36
C CYS A 96 9.02 -5.26 -16.17
N ASP A 97 9.83 -4.19 -16.07
CA ASP A 97 10.76 -4.00 -14.95
C ASP A 97 10.17 -3.21 -13.77
N SER A 98 8.85 -2.98 -13.78
CA SER A 98 8.19 -2.36 -12.61
C SER A 98 8.32 -3.27 -11.40
N LYS A 99 8.79 -2.70 -10.29
CA LYS A 99 8.88 -3.36 -8.97
C LYS A 99 7.60 -3.20 -8.15
N GLU A 100 6.54 -2.70 -8.76
CA GLU A 100 5.22 -2.64 -8.17
C GLU A 100 4.70 -4.05 -7.93
N VAL A 101 4.36 -4.34 -6.67
CA VAL A 101 3.72 -5.59 -6.29
C VAL A 101 2.25 -5.50 -6.66
N ILE A 102 1.78 -6.46 -7.45
CA ILE A 102 0.39 -6.54 -7.92
C ILE A 102 -0.32 -7.76 -7.36
N PHE A 103 -1.62 -7.65 -7.19
CA PHE A 103 -2.48 -8.67 -6.61
C PHE A 103 -3.60 -9.10 -7.56
N PRO A 104 -4.10 -10.35 -7.45
CA PRO A 104 -5.22 -10.83 -8.26
C PRO A 104 -6.49 -9.96 -8.20
N PHE A 105 -6.71 -9.25 -7.08
CA PHE A 105 -7.88 -8.40 -6.86
C PHE A 105 -7.72 -6.97 -7.42
N ASP A 106 -6.55 -6.61 -7.94
CA ASP A 106 -6.34 -5.29 -8.52
C ASP A 106 -7.13 -5.13 -9.83
N THR A 107 -7.72 -3.96 -10.05
CA THR A 107 -8.56 -3.71 -11.25
C THR A 107 -7.74 -3.56 -12.53
N THR A 108 -6.43 -3.35 -12.41
CA THR A 108 -5.49 -3.06 -13.50
C THR A 108 -4.66 -4.27 -13.92
N VAL A 109 -4.99 -5.47 -13.44
CA VAL A 109 -4.24 -6.69 -13.73
C VAL A 109 -5.02 -7.67 -14.60
N CYS A 110 -4.32 -8.70 -15.06
CA CYS A 110 -4.87 -9.88 -15.74
C CYS A 110 -4.20 -11.13 -15.16
N ILE A 111 -4.98 -12.20 -15.02
CA ILE A 111 -4.55 -13.47 -14.46
C ILE A 111 -4.47 -14.49 -15.60
N CYS A 112 -3.33 -15.16 -15.73
CA CYS A 112 -3.20 -16.25 -16.69
C CYS A 112 -4.04 -17.46 -16.23
N GLN A 113 -4.95 -17.92 -17.07
CA GLN A 113 -5.85 -19.04 -16.73
C GLN A 113 -5.16 -20.40 -16.62
N LYS A 114 -3.95 -20.56 -17.19
CA LYS A 114 -3.20 -21.83 -17.14
C LYS A 114 -2.37 -22.00 -15.87
N CYS A 115 -1.70 -20.94 -15.41
CA CYS A 115 -0.73 -21.03 -14.30
C CYS A 115 -0.96 -20.00 -13.19
N SER A 116 -2.06 -19.24 -13.26
CA SER A 116 -2.51 -18.27 -12.25
C SER A 116 -1.52 -17.15 -11.92
N ILE A 117 -0.48 -16.97 -12.72
CA ILE A 117 0.42 -15.83 -12.56
C ILE A 117 -0.27 -14.54 -13.02
N VAL A 118 0.04 -13.45 -12.33
CA VAL A 118 -0.61 -12.15 -12.50
C VAL A 118 0.31 -11.19 -13.27
N PHE A 119 -0.28 -10.44 -14.20
CA PHE A 119 0.42 -9.42 -15.00
C PHE A 119 -0.39 -8.12 -15.01
N HIS A 120 0.26 -6.98 -15.28
CA HIS A 120 -0.48 -5.77 -15.62
C HIS A 120 -1.32 -5.99 -16.89
N LYS A 121 -2.56 -5.51 -16.91
CA LYS A 121 -3.50 -5.62 -18.04
C LYS A 121 -2.92 -5.05 -19.33
N ILE A 122 -2.22 -3.91 -19.22
CA ILE A 122 -1.55 -3.27 -20.36
C ILE A 122 -0.40 -4.16 -20.89
N CYS A 123 0.45 -4.69 -20.00
CA CYS A 123 1.56 -5.56 -20.39
C CYS A 123 1.07 -6.86 -21.05
N TRP A 124 0.02 -7.47 -20.48
CA TRP A 124 -0.64 -8.66 -21.02
C TRP A 124 -1.16 -8.42 -22.44
N THR A 125 -1.83 -7.29 -22.65
CA THR A 125 -2.39 -6.90 -23.95
C THR A 125 -1.27 -6.65 -24.98
N ARG A 126 -0.21 -5.93 -24.59
CA ARG A 126 0.96 -5.67 -25.47
C ARG A 126 1.66 -6.93 -25.94
N LYS A 127 1.67 -7.99 -25.12
CA LYS A 127 2.28 -9.28 -25.43
C LYS A 127 1.30 -10.28 -26.05
N LYS A 128 0.22 -9.78 -26.68
CA LYS A 128 -0.78 -10.60 -27.38
C LYS A 128 -1.38 -11.70 -26.49
N GLN A 129 -1.49 -11.44 -25.19
CA GLN A 129 -2.07 -12.37 -24.22
C GLN A 129 -1.34 -13.72 -24.14
N GLN A 130 -0.04 -13.72 -24.40
CA GLN A 130 0.80 -14.90 -24.25
C GLN A 130 1.52 -14.87 -22.91
N CYS A 131 1.38 -15.94 -22.13
CA CYS A 131 2.06 -16.09 -20.85
C CYS A 131 3.48 -16.61 -21.05
N PRO A 132 4.53 -15.83 -20.71
CA PRO A 132 5.92 -16.28 -20.86
C PRO A 132 6.22 -17.53 -20.03
N LYS A 133 5.67 -17.61 -18.82
CA LYS A 133 5.84 -18.78 -17.95
C LYS A 133 5.29 -20.05 -18.60
N CYS A 134 4.07 -20.00 -19.16
CA CYS A 134 3.49 -21.15 -19.85
C CYS A 134 4.31 -21.54 -21.08
N LEU A 135 4.74 -20.56 -21.89
CA LEU A 135 5.59 -20.82 -23.05
C LEU A 135 6.93 -21.48 -22.64
N ARG A 136 7.55 -21.04 -21.54
CA ARG A 136 8.77 -21.66 -21.01
C ARG A 136 8.52 -23.09 -20.54
N LEU A 137 7.39 -23.36 -19.90
CA LEU A 137 7.02 -24.70 -19.42
C LEU A 137 6.73 -25.65 -20.60
N GLU A 138 5.94 -25.21 -21.57
CA GLU A 138 5.61 -25.97 -22.79
C GLU A 138 6.87 -26.34 -23.57
N LYS A 139 7.80 -25.39 -23.74
CA LYS A 139 9.09 -25.65 -24.39
C LYS A 139 9.98 -26.64 -23.62
N ARG A 140 9.99 -26.58 -22.29
CA ARG A 140 10.75 -27.56 -21.48
C ARG A 140 10.14 -28.95 -21.59
N ALA A 141 8.81 -29.06 -21.63
CA ALA A 141 8.13 -30.33 -21.79
C ALA A 141 8.41 -30.97 -23.15
N SER A 142 8.43 -30.19 -24.25
CA SER A 142 8.73 -30.73 -25.57
C SER A 142 10.15 -31.30 -25.67
N ILE A 143 11.14 -30.63 -25.07
CA ILE A 143 12.54 -31.12 -25.04
C ILE A 143 12.65 -32.46 -24.31
N LEU A 144 12.01 -32.59 -23.14
CA LEU A 144 12.04 -33.84 -22.36
C LEU A 144 11.37 -35.02 -23.10
N LEU A 145 10.32 -34.74 -23.88
CA LEU A 145 9.67 -35.76 -24.72
C LEU A 145 10.56 -36.19 -25.89
N GLU A 146 11.25 -35.25 -26.52
CA GLU A 146 12.24 -35.53 -27.57
C GLU A 146 13.39 -36.39 -27.02
N GLU A 147 13.96 -36.03 -25.86
CA GLU A 147 15.04 -36.78 -25.20
C GLU A 147 14.61 -38.21 -24.83
N ALA A 148 13.42 -38.40 -24.26
CA ALA A 148 12.91 -39.72 -23.89
C ALA A 148 12.66 -40.64 -25.11
N SER A 149 12.23 -40.08 -26.24
CA SER A 149 12.04 -40.87 -27.47
C SER A 149 13.35 -41.43 -28.02
N VAL A 150 14.45 -40.68 -27.90
CA VAL A 150 15.80 -41.09 -28.35
C VAL A 150 16.37 -42.21 -27.46
N GLU A 151 16.11 -42.18 -26.15
CA GLU A 151 16.55 -43.24 -25.23
C GLU A 151 15.85 -44.58 -25.52
N THR A 152 14.54 -44.57 -25.80
CA THR A 152 13.79 -45.81 -26.12
C THR A 152 14.23 -46.49 -27.42
N GLU A 153 14.74 -45.73 -28.40
CA GLU A 153 15.28 -46.29 -29.64
C GLU A 153 16.66 -46.93 -29.46
N ASN A 154 17.46 -46.47 -28.49
CA ASN A 154 18.81 -47.01 -28.23
C ASN A 154 18.80 -48.26 -27.33
N ASP A 155 17.84 -48.41 -26.41
CA ASP A 155 17.68 -49.63 -25.59
C ASP A 155 17.03 -50.80 -26.35
N SER A 156 16.46 -50.54 -27.52
CA SER A 156 15.81 -51.56 -28.37
C SER A 156 16.75 -52.20 -29.40
N LYS A 157 18.06 -51.96 -29.31
CA LYS A 157 19.10 -52.49 -30.21
C LYS A 157 20.11 -53.39 -29.50
#